data_AF-A0A957WV05-F1
#
_entry.id   AF-A0A957WV05-F1
#
_cell.length_a   1.000
_cell.length_b   1.000
_cell.length_c   1.000
_cell.angle_alpha   90.00
_cell.angle_beta   90.00
_cell.angle_gamma   90.00
#
_symmetry.space_group_name_H-M   'P 1'
#
loop_
_entity.id
_entity.type
_entity.pdbx_description
1 polymer ?
#
loop_
_entity_poly.entity_id
_entity_poly.type
_entity_poly.pdbx_seq_one_letter_code
_entity_poly.pdbx_strand_id
1 'polypeptide(L)'
;WFTNSAVASTRLYREAARDPGLSGRVEVPTAIMMPLRDGVTVPAPREWAERTYNVQRWTILEHGGHFPEWEVPEAVANDVRQFFAGLVS
;
A
#
# COMPACT_ATOMS: atom_id res chain seq x y z
N TRP A 1 -5.61 -0.81 24.26
CA TRP A 1 -5.93 -0.33 25.62
C TRP A 1 -4.79 -0.58 26.59
N PHE A 2 -4.41 -1.85 26.83
CA PHE A 2 -3.38 -2.22 27.82
C PHE A 2 -2.03 -1.48 27.69
N THR A 3 -1.62 -1.16 26.45
CA THR A 3 -0.34 -0.49 26.14
C THR A 3 -0.46 1.03 25.93
N ASN A 4 -1.64 1.62 26.16
CA ASN A 4 -1.90 3.06 25.94
C ASN A 4 -1.53 3.58 24.53
N SER A 5 -1.61 2.73 23.50
CA SER A 5 -1.13 3.07 22.15
C SER A 5 -1.93 4.16 21.41
N ALA A 6 -3.17 4.46 21.83
CA ALA A 6 -4.09 5.34 21.08
C ALA A 6 -3.53 6.76 20.85
N VAL A 7 -2.87 7.36 21.85
CA VAL A 7 -2.29 8.71 21.71
C VAL A 7 -0.93 8.66 21.04
N ALA A 8 -0.13 7.64 21.33
CA ALA A 8 1.21 7.53 20.76
C ALA A 8 1.17 7.30 19.23
N SER A 9 0.20 6.54 18.73
CA SER A 9 0.07 6.23 17.30
C SER A 9 -0.43 7.42 16.46
N THR A 10 -1.06 8.44 17.04
CA THR A 10 -1.60 9.58 16.28
C THR A 10 -0.57 10.65 15.93
N ARG A 11 0.66 10.57 16.48
CA ARG A 11 1.75 11.50 16.15
C ARG A 11 2.02 11.59 14.64
N LEU A 12 1.92 10.45 13.94
CA LEU A 12 2.15 10.37 12.49
C LEU A 12 1.23 11.29 11.68
N TYR A 13 0.00 11.56 12.13
CA TYR A 13 -0.91 12.49 11.44
C TYR A 13 -0.33 13.89 11.34
N ARG A 14 0.34 14.37 12.41
CA ARG A 14 0.98 15.68 12.42
C ARG A 14 2.20 15.73 11.52
N GLU A 15 2.96 14.64 11.46
CA GLU A 15 4.16 14.52 10.62
C GLU A 15 3.78 14.46 9.15
N ALA A 16 2.84 13.57 8.79
CA ALA A 16 2.32 13.44 7.43
C ALA A 16 1.70 14.74 6.91
N ALA A 17 0.98 15.51 7.75
CA ALA A 17 0.41 16.80 7.36
C ALA A 17 1.46 17.89 7.05
N ARG A 18 2.74 17.64 7.36
CA ARG A 18 3.88 18.55 7.12
C ARG A 18 4.91 17.96 6.17
N ASP A 19 4.69 16.74 5.71
CA ASP A 19 5.58 16.06 4.78
C ASP A 19 5.42 16.70 3.40
N PRO A 20 6.49 17.26 2.79
CA PRO A 20 6.44 17.77 1.43
C PRO A 20 6.22 16.68 0.38
N GLY A 21 6.26 15.40 0.78
CA GLY A 21 6.14 14.24 -0.09
C GLY A 21 7.49 13.83 -0.65
N LEU A 22 7.46 12.86 -1.58
CA LEU A 22 8.67 12.31 -2.19
C LEU A 22 9.41 13.34 -3.06
N SER A 23 10.72 13.48 -2.83
CA SER A 23 11.62 14.25 -3.69
C SER A 23 12.16 13.39 -4.84
N GLY A 24 11.26 12.98 -5.75
CA GLY A 24 11.61 12.25 -6.97
C GLY A 24 10.96 10.89 -7.11
N ARG A 25 11.47 10.09 -8.05
CA ARG A 25 10.95 8.75 -8.39
C ARG A 25 11.65 7.66 -7.58
N VAL A 26 10.86 6.70 -7.10
CA VAL A 26 11.34 5.50 -6.42
C VAL A 26 11.72 4.45 -7.46
N GLU A 27 13.02 4.19 -7.62
CA GLU A 27 13.54 3.29 -8.66
C GLU A 27 13.57 1.81 -8.25
N VAL A 28 13.46 1.51 -6.95
CA VAL A 28 13.41 0.12 -6.49
C VAL A 28 12.12 -0.56 -6.99
N PRO A 29 12.17 -1.84 -7.41
CA PRO A 29 10.99 -2.61 -7.80
C PRO A 29 9.87 -2.46 -6.78
N THR A 30 8.70 -2.02 -7.24
CA THR A 30 7.55 -1.74 -6.38
C THR A 30 6.32 -2.52 -6.84
N ALA A 31 5.64 -3.19 -5.92
CA ALA A 31 4.32 -3.76 -6.13
C ALA A 31 3.26 -2.85 -5.50
N ILE A 32 2.13 -2.67 -6.19
CA ILE A 32 0.98 -1.93 -5.66
C ILE A 32 -0.24 -2.82 -5.74
N MET A 33 -0.94 -2.92 -4.61
CA MET A 33 -2.20 -3.63 -4.45
C MET A 33 -3.30 -2.64 -4.13
N MET A 34 -4.42 -2.75 -4.85
CA MET A 34 -5.53 -1.81 -4.80
C MET A 34 -6.85 -2.52 -4.49
N PRO A 35 -7.34 -2.45 -3.24
CA PRO A 35 -8.67 -2.93 -2.87
C PRO A 35 -9.77 -1.99 -3.39
N LEU A 36 -10.74 -2.54 -4.12
CA LEU A 36 -11.84 -1.73 -4.68
C LEU A 36 -12.87 -1.29 -3.63
N ARG A 37 -12.91 -1.93 -2.47
CA ARG A 37 -13.89 -1.67 -1.39
C ARG A 37 -13.29 -0.96 -0.19
N ASP A 38 -12.18 -0.25 -0.37
CA ASP A 38 -11.45 0.45 0.70
C ASP A 38 -12.34 1.44 1.47
N GLY A 39 -13.17 2.21 0.77
CA GLY A 39 -14.10 3.16 1.40
C GLY A 39 -13.46 4.37 2.08
N VAL A 40 -12.13 4.38 2.23
CA VAL A 40 -11.33 5.47 2.80
C VAL A 40 -10.57 6.23 1.71
N THR A 41 -10.01 5.53 0.72
CA THR A 41 -9.34 6.13 -0.43
C THR A 41 -10.06 5.78 -1.73
N VAL A 42 -9.90 6.65 -2.73
CA VAL A 42 -10.39 6.40 -4.08
C VAL A 42 -9.30 5.64 -4.85
N PRO A 43 -9.65 4.53 -5.54
CA PRO A 43 -8.70 3.82 -6.41
C PRO A 43 -8.01 4.79 -7.39
N ALA A 44 -6.71 4.99 -7.20
CA ALA A 44 -5.93 5.87 -8.05
C ALA A 44 -5.62 5.19 -9.40
N PRO A 45 -5.61 5.92 -10.52
CA PRO A 45 -5.16 5.38 -11.80
C PRO A 45 -3.72 4.86 -11.71
N ARG A 46 -3.43 3.74 -12.37
CA ARG A 46 -2.10 3.11 -12.38
C ARG A 46 -1.02 4.07 -12.90
N GLU A 47 -1.36 4.89 -13.88
CA GLU A 47 -0.48 5.87 -14.51
C GLU A 47 0.02 6.92 -13.51
N TRP A 48 -0.73 7.18 -12.44
CA TRP A 48 -0.29 8.12 -11.39
C TRP A 48 0.83 7.50 -10.56
N ALA A 49 0.71 6.22 -10.22
CA ALA A 49 1.74 5.51 -9.49
C ALA A 49 3.02 5.32 -10.33
N GLU A 50 2.89 5.01 -11.62
CA GLU A 50 4.05 4.81 -12.51
C GLU A 50 4.91 6.06 -12.71
N ARG A 51 4.33 7.26 -12.51
CA ARG A 51 5.10 8.54 -12.50
C ARG A 51 6.03 8.66 -11.29
N THR A 52 5.69 8.00 -10.18
CA THR A 52 6.39 8.14 -8.89
C THR A 52 7.16 6.88 -8.50
N TYR A 53 6.79 5.71 -9.02
CA TYR A 53 7.38 4.42 -8.65
C TYR A 53 7.76 3.58 -9.87
N ASN A 54 8.78 2.74 -9.70
CA ASN A 54 9.10 1.63 -10.60
C ASN A 54 8.14 0.46 -10.36
N VAL A 55 6.90 0.60 -10.83
CA VAL A 55 5.84 -0.39 -10.65
C VAL A 55 6.12 -1.64 -11.49
N GLN A 56 6.38 -2.76 -10.82
CA GLN A 56 6.63 -4.07 -11.43
C GLN A 56 5.41 -4.99 -11.33
N ARG A 57 4.51 -4.72 -10.40
CA ARG A 57 3.27 -5.50 -10.21
C ARG A 57 2.14 -4.57 -9.81
N TRP A 58 0.99 -4.77 -10.44
CA TRP A 58 -0.25 -4.05 -10.14
C TRP A 58 -1.38 -5.07 -9.93
N THR A 59 -1.95 -5.08 -8.73
CA THR A 59 -2.99 -6.04 -8.35
C THR A 59 -4.24 -5.31 -7.92
N ILE A 60 -5.38 -5.67 -8.50
CA ILE A 60 -6.69 -5.19 -8.08
C ILE A 60 -7.35 -6.29 -7.25
N LEU A 61 -7.82 -5.95 -6.05
CA LEU A 61 -8.61 -6.86 -5.22
C LEU A 61 -10.10 -6.51 -5.34
N GLU A 62 -10.88 -7.47 -5.83
CA GLU A 62 -12.35 -7.35 -5.94
C GLU A 62 -13.07 -7.47 -4.58
N HIS A 63 -12.37 -8.05 -3.60
CA HIS A 63 -12.82 -8.32 -2.24
C HIS A 63 -11.76 -7.83 -1.25
N GLY A 64 -12.20 -7.45 -0.04
CA GLY A 64 -11.36 -6.74 0.93
C GLY A 64 -11.43 -5.22 0.76
N GLY A 65 -11.51 -4.53 1.88
CA GLY A 65 -11.60 -3.08 1.99
C GLY A 65 -10.31 -2.45 2.52
N HIS A 66 -10.43 -1.65 3.57
CA HIS A 66 -9.32 -0.86 4.11
C HIS A 66 -8.24 -1.70 4.77
N PHE A 67 -8.60 -2.90 5.24
CA PHE A 67 -7.68 -3.81 5.91
C PHE A 67 -7.61 -5.14 5.14
N PRO A 68 -7.15 -5.13 3.88
CA PRO A 68 -7.19 -6.32 3.02
C PRO A 68 -6.36 -7.48 3.60
N GLU A 69 -5.31 -7.19 4.36
CA GLU A 69 -4.49 -8.18 5.07
C GLU A 69 -5.27 -8.95 6.15
N TRP A 70 -6.35 -8.36 6.69
CA TRP A 70 -7.25 -9.02 7.63
C TRP A 70 -8.47 -9.64 6.94
N GLU A 71 -8.98 -8.98 5.91
CA GLU A 71 -10.22 -9.37 5.24
C GLU A 71 -10.02 -10.48 4.20
N VAL A 72 -8.91 -10.45 3.45
CA VAL A 72 -8.57 -11.42 2.38
C VAL A 72 -7.10 -11.86 2.50
N PRO A 73 -6.68 -12.42 3.66
CA PRO A 73 -5.27 -12.67 3.99
C PRO A 73 -4.54 -13.56 2.98
N GLU A 74 -5.23 -14.56 2.41
CA GLU A 74 -4.64 -15.47 1.43
C GLU A 74 -4.29 -14.75 0.11
N ALA A 75 -5.18 -13.85 -0.34
CA ALA A 75 -4.95 -13.06 -1.56
C ALA A 75 -3.75 -12.13 -1.37
N VAL A 76 -3.68 -11.45 -0.21
CA VAL A 76 -2.56 -10.56 0.12
C VAL A 76 -1.25 -11.34 0.22
N ALA A 77 -1.23 -12.45 0.95
CA ALA A 77 -0.04 -13.27 1.12
C ALA A 77 0.46 -13.86 -0.21
N ASN A 78 -0.45 -14.31 -1.08
CA ASN A 78 -0.10 -14.83 -2.39
C ASN A 78 0.51 -13.74 -3.29
N ASP A 79 -0.05 -12.53 -3.27
CA ASP A 79 0.47 -11.40 -4.04
C ASP A 79 1.91 -11.03 -3.66
N VAL A 80 2.17 -10.95 -2.35
CA VAL A 80 3.51 -10.71 -1.80
C VAL A 80 4.47 -11.81 -2.25
N ARG A 81 4.09 -13.09 -2.14
CA ARG A 81 4.93 -14.21 -2.58
C ARG A 81 5.24 -14.15 -4.07
N GLN A 82 4.24 -13.90 -4.91
CA GLN A 82 4.42 -13.81 -6.36
C GLN A 82 5.33 -12.66 -6.76
N PHE A 83 5.18 -11.49 -6.10
CA PHE A 83 6.07 -10.36 -6.34
C PHE A 83 7.52 -10.75 -6.07
N PHE A 84 7.83 -11.24 -4.87
CA PHE A 84 9.21 -11.58 -4.52
C PHE A 84 9.76 -12.77 -5.30
N ALA A 85 8.95 -13.77 -5.64
CA ALA A 85 9.37 -14.88 -6.49
C ALA A 85 9.79 -14.40 -7.89
N GLY A 86 9.16 -13.34 -8.42
CA GLY A 86 9.52 -12.74 -9.70
C GLY A 86 10.72 -11.78 -9.67
N LEU A 87 11.25 -11.44 -8.49
CA LEU A 87 12.41 -10.56 -8.34
C LEU A 87 13.74 -11.31 -8.21
N VAL A 88 13.71 -12.62 -8.01
CA VAL A 88 14.93 -13.43 -7.92
C VAL A 88 15.48 -13.62 -9.34
N SER A 89 16.69 -13.12 -9.57
CA SER A 89 17.49 -13.33 -10.79
C SER A 89 17.84 -14.81 -10.99
#